data_AF-A0A835RXC6-F1
#
_entry.id   AF-A0A835RXC6-F1
#
_cell.length_a   1.000
_cell.length_b   1.000
_cell.length_c   1.000
_cell.angle_alpha   90.00
_cell.angle_beta   90.00
_cell.angle_gamma   90.00
#
_symmetry.space_group_name_H-M   'P 1'
#
loop_
_entity.id
_entity.type
_entity.pdbx_description
1 polymer ?
#
loop_
_entity_poly.entity_id
_entity_poly.type
_entity_poly.pdbx_seq_one_letter_code
_entity_poly.pdbx_strand_id
1 'polypeptide(L)'
;MSYLPNVTLASGWPRLVYAYRQVITGFAAWLSQEEVSIMKAMDGFLFAHQDDVLQPRTTYTYKFLGLKFDEGQGLWYNSDYGTGQIIGVVDSGLRPRHPAFDDEGIPPPDGNKWKGECYWGPPICNN
;
A
#
# COMPACT_ATOMS: atom_id res chain seq x y z
N MET A 1 -12.18 -21.18 20.67
CA MET A 1 -10.84 -21.63 20.28
C MET A 1 -10.15 -20.49 19.54
N SER A 2 -8.82 -20.36 19.62
CA SER A 2 -8.06 -19.30 18.93
C SER A 2 -7.57 -19.80 17.56
N TYR A 3 -7.62 -18.97 16.52
CA TYR A 3 -6.98 -19.26 15.23
C TYR A 3 -5.45 -19.12 15.27
N LEU A 4 -4.91 -18.51 16.33
CA LEU A 4 -3.47 -18.48 16.63
C LEU A 4 -3.15 -19.53 17.70
N PRO A 5 -2.35 -20.57 17.38
CA PRO A 5 -2.07 -21.69 18.29
C PRO A 5 -1.31 -21.27 19.56
N ASN A 6 -0.27 -20.43 19.40
CA ASN A 6 0.44 -19.78 20.50
C ASN A 6 0.87 -18.35 20.08
N VAL A 7 1.57 -17.62 20.96
CA VAL A 7 2.00 -16.23 20.68
C VAL A 7 3.42 -16.13 20.07
N THR A 8 4.26 -17.14 20.29
CA THR A 8 5.69 -17.12 19.92
C THR A 8 6.14 -18.37 19.16
N LEU A 9 7.06 -18.18 18.21
CA LEU A 9 7.74 -19.27 17.53
C LEU A 9 8.66 -20.02 18.51
N ALA A 10 9.09 -21.23 18.14
CA ALA A 10 10.07 -21.99 18.92
C ALA A 10 11.40 -21.23 19.11
N SER A 11 11.72 -20.32 18.19
CA SER A 11 12.86 -19.40 18.27
C SER A 11 12.69 -18.24 19.27
N GLY A 12 11.52 -18.11 19.91
CA GLY A 12 11.18 -17.03 20.83
C GLY A 12 10.65 -15.76 20.16
N TRP A 13 10.71 -15.65 18.83
CA TRP A 13 10.19 -14.50 18.09
C TRP A 13 8.65 -14.46 18.09
N PRO A 14 8.02 -13.27 18.08
CA PRO A 14 6.59 -13.14 17.90
C PRO A 14 6.16 -13.79 16.57
N ARG A 15 5.08 -14.59 16.59
CA ARG A 15 4.57 -15.18 15.35
C ARG A 15 3.62 -14.25 14.59
N LEU A 16 2.92 -13.37 15.31
CA LEU A 16 1.99 -12.41 14.73
C LEU A 16 2.79 -11.31 14.03
N VAL A 17 2.61 -11.17 12.73
CA VAL A 17 3.24 -10.11 11.93
C VAL A 17 2.36 -8.87 11.93
N TYR A 18 1.05 -9.04 11.68
CA TYR A 18 0.12 -7.92 11.63
C TYR A 18 -1.33 -8.37 11.87
N ALA A 19 -2.16 -7.50 12.47
CA ALA A 19 -3.58 -7.73 12.66
C ALA A 19 -4.39 -6.69 11.87
N TYR A 20 -5.17 -7.15 10.90
CA TYR A 20 -6.00 -6.31 10.06
C TYR A 20 -7.38 -6.11 10.69
N ARG A 21 -7.85 -4.85 10.72
CA ARG A 21 -9.15 -4.49 11.34
C ARG A 21 -10.02 -3.56 10.50
N GLN A 22 -9.47 -2.96 9.44
CA GLN A 22 -10.14 -1.90 8.69
C GLN A 22 -10.90 -2.46 7.49
N VAL A 23 -10.19 -2.92 6.46
CA VAL A 23 -10.78 -3.44 5.21
C VAL A 23 -11.06 -4.93 5.28
N ILE A 24 -10.22 -5.67 6.01
CA ILE A 24 -10.36 -7.11 6.24
C ILE A 24 -10.24 -7.37 7.74
N THR A 25 -10.98 -8.37 8.23
CA THR A 25 -10.82 -8.90 9.59
C THR A 25 -9.98 -10.16 9.51
N GLY A 26 -8.74 -10.09 9.99
CA GLY A 26 -7.80 -11.20 9.89
C GLY A 26 -6.41 -10.84 10.39
N PHE A 27 -5.43 -11.71 10.14
CA PHE A 27 -4.06 -11.49 10.55
C PHE A 27 -3.06 -12.12 9.59
N ALA A 28 -1.84 -11.59 9.58
CA ALA A 28 -0.67 -12.24 9.00
C ALA A 28 0.18 -12.81 10.14
N ALA A 29 0.58 -14.08 10.03
CA ALA A 29 1.41 -14.73 11.03
C ALA A 29 2.26 -15.84 10.41
N TRP A 30 3.38 -16.12 11.07
CA TRP A 30 4.19 -17.31 10.79
C TRP A 30 3.46 -18.55 11.32
N LEU A 31 3.06 -19.44 10.41
CA LEU A 31 2.36 -20.69 10.70
C LEU A 31 2.97 -21.84 9.92
N SER A 32 3.00 -23.02 10.53
CA SER A 32 3.33 -24.26 9.82
C SER A 32 2.16 -24.71 8.93
N GLN A 33 2.45 -25.56 7.95
CA GLN A 33 1.40 -26.14 7.09
C GLN A 33 0.37 -26.95 7.88
N GLU A 34 0.80 -27.60 8.97
CA GLU A 34 -0.07 -28.35 9.87
C GLU A 34 -0.99 -27.41 10.66
N GLU A 35 -0.45 -26.32 11.21
CA GLU A 35 -1.23 -25.30 11.92
C GLU A 35 -2.30 -24.67 10.99
N VAL A 36 -1.94 -24.38 9.74
CA VAL A 36 -2.90 -23.88 8.73
C VAL A 36 -3.99 -24.92 8.43
N SER A 37 -3.63 -26.20 8.38
CA SER A 37 -4.59 -27.28 8.11
C SER A 37 -5.60 -27.45 9.26
N ILE A 38 -5.14 -27.33 10.50
CA ILE A 38 -6.01 -27.31 11.69
C ILE A 38 -6.91 -26.07 11.67
N MET A 39 -6.33 -24.89 11.37
CA MET A 39 -7.07 -23.62 11.30
C MET A 39 -8.20 -23.66 10.27
N LYS A 40 -7.97 -24.30 9.11
CA LYS A 40 -8.97 -24.47 8.04
C LYS A 40 -10.22 -25.25 8.47
N ALA A 41 -10.11 -26.11 9.49
CA ALA A 41 -11.22 -26.91 10.00
C ALA A 41 -12.03 -26.19 11.10
N MET A 42 -11.58 -25.01 11.54
CA MET A 42 -12.27 -24.24 12.58
C MET A 42 -13.48 -23.50 11.99
N ASP A 43 -14.59 -23.52 12.73
CA ASP A 43 -15.77 -22.71 12.38
C ASP A 43 -15.38 -21.23 12.27
N GLY A 44 -15.92 -20.52 11.27
CA GLY A 44 -15.57 -19.13 10.95
C GLY A 44 -14.29 -18.91 10.15
N PHE A 45 -13.52 -19.96 9.81
CA PHE A 45 -12.42 -19.85 8.85
C PHE A 45 -12.97 -19.53 7.44
N LEU A 46 -12.43 -18.50 6.79
CA LEU A 46 -12.83 -18.11 5.43
C LEU A 46 -11.78 -18.48 4.39
N PHE A 47 -10.54 -18.03 4.60
CA PHE A 47 -9.46 -18.18 3.63
C PHE A 47 -8.10 -18.01 4.27
N ALA A 48 -7.09 -18.68 3.70
CA ALA A 48 -5.67 -18.49 4.04
C ALA A 48 -4.85 -18.54 2.76
N HIS A 49 -3.92 -17.60 2.64
CA HIS A 49 -2.97 -17.51 1.54
C HIS A 49 -1.57 -17.45 2.11
N GLN A 50 -0.64 -18.14 1.46
CA GLN A 50 0.77 -18.03 1.78
C GLN A 50 1.26 -16.65 1.33
N ASP A 51 2.01 -15.96 2.17
CA ASP A 51 2.58 -14.67 1.80
C ASP A 51 3.73 -14.87 0.81
N ASP A 52 3.73 -14.10 -0.27
CA ASP A 52 4.69 -14.19 -1.38
C ASP A 52 5.37 -12.85 -1.60
N VAL A 53 6.70 -12.86 -1.71
CA VAL A 53 7.47 -11.65 -1.99
C VAL A 53 7.30 -11.26 -3.46
N LEU A 54 6.70 -10.10 -3.70
CA LEU A 54 6.56 -9.52 -5.04
C LEU A 54 7.81 -8.71 -5.42
N GLN A 55 8.22 -8.81 -6.68
CA GLN A 55 9.31 -8.03 -7.24
C GLN A 55 8.78 -6.93 -8.19
N PRO A 56 9.39 -5.73 -8.20
CA PRO A 56 9.04 -4.67 -9.15
C PRO A 56 9.19 -5.14 -10.61
N ARG A 57 8.18 -4.91 -11.44
CA ARG A 57 8.15 -5.44 -12.83
C ARG A 57 8.41 -4.40 -13.93
N THR A 58 8.37 -3.10 -13.64
CA THR A 58 8.57 -2.05 -14.66
C THR A 58 9.21 -0.80 -14.08
N THR A 59 10.08 -0.12 -14.85
CA THR A 59 10.70 1.15 -14.47
C THR A 59 10.19 2.37 -15.25
N TYR A 60 9.31 2.19 -16.26
CA TYR A 60 8.81 3.28 -17.13
C TYR A 60 7.31 3.15 -17.49
N THR A 61 6.42 3.42 -16.54
CA THR A 61 4.96 3.27 -16.69
C THR A 61 4.36 4.12 -17.81
N TYR A 62 4.80 5.39 -17.98
CA TYR A 62 4.25 6.26 -19.02
C TYR A 62 4.50 5.71 -20.44
N LYS A 63 5.67 5.10 -20.68
CA LYS A 63 5.97 4.44 -21.96
C LYS A 63 5.15 3.17 -22.15
N PHE A 64 5.00 2.37 -21.09
CA PHE A 64 4.17 1.17 -21.12
C PHE A 64 2.71 1.49 -21.47
N LEU A 65 2.17 2.59 -20.94
CA LEU A 65 0.81 3.05 -21.22
C LEU A 65 0.68 3.85 -22.52
N GLY A 66 1.79 4.10 -23.24
CA GLY A 66 1.77 4.91 -24.46
C GLY A 66 1.41 6.37 -24.24
N LEU A 67 1.56 6.89 -23.02
CA LEU A 67 1.27 8.29 -22.70
C LEU A 67 2.34 9.19 -23.32
N LYS A 68 1.89 10.10 -24.18
CA LYS A 68 2.71 11.17 -24.76
C LYS A 68 2.29 12.49 -24.14
N PHE A 69 3.27 13.31 -23.82
CA PHE A 69 3.03 14.68 -23.41
C PHE A 69 2.84 15.50 -24.69
N ASP A 70 1.60 15.92 -24.94
CA ASP A 70 1.25 16.79 -26.05
C ASP A 70 0.72 18.10 -25.46
N GLU A 71 1.52 19.18 -25.51
CA GLU A 71 1.14 20.46 -24.93
C GLU A 71 -0.18 20.98 -25.53
N GLY A 72 -1.13 21.32 -24.65
CA GLY A 72 -2.42 21.92 -25.04
C GLY A 72 -3.44 20.95 -25.65
N GLN A 73 -3.16 19.64 -25.66
CA GLN A 73 -4.08 18.62 -26.19
C GLN A 73 -3.96 17.28 -25.46
N GLY A 74 -4.87 16.35 -25.74
CA GLY A 74 -4.84 15.00 -25.18
C GLY A 74 -5.28 14.91 -23.71
N LEU A 75 -5.11 13.72 -23.13
CA LEU A 75 -5.67 13.39 -21.82
C LEU A 75 -5.17 14.31 -20.70
N TRP A 76 -3.87 14.65 -20.70
CA TRP A 76 -3.25 15.47 -19.66
C TRP A 76 -3.87 16.87 -19.61
N TYR A 77 -4.04 17.53 -20.76
CA TYR A 77 -4.70 18.83 -20.83
C TYR A 77 -6.19 18.73 -20.50
N ASN A 78 -6.89 17.75 -21.08
CA ASN A 78 -8.34 17.58 -20.87
C ASN A 78 -8.71 17.21 -19.43
N SER A 79 -7.79 16.60 -18.67
CA SER A 79 -7.98 16.26 -17.25
C SER A 79 -7.49 17.35 -16.30
N ASP A 80 -7.14 18.54 -16.80
CA ASP A 80 -6.50 19.61 -16.02
C ASP A 80 -5.28 19.09 -15.25
N TYR A 81 -4.48 18.23 -15.90
CA TYR A 81 -3.31 17.56 -15.33
C TYR A 81 -3.56 16.75 -14.05
N GLY A 82 -4.82 16.41 -13.75
CA GLY A 82 -5.21 15.69 -12.54
C GLY A 82 -5.37 16.60 -11.31
N THR A 83 -5.49 17.91 -11.51
CA THR A 83 -5.66 18.88 -10.41
C THR A 83 -6.80 18.49 -9.47
N GLY A 84 -6.51 18.45 -8.17
CA GLY A 84 -7.49 18.07 -7.13
C GLY A 84 -7.79 16.58 -7.03
N GLN A 85 -7.13 15.73 -7.83
CA GLN A 85 -7.27 14.28 -7.77
C GLN A 85 -6.16 13.65 -6.91
N ILE A 86 -6.53 12.69 -6.07
CA ILE A 86 -5.60 11.96 -5.20
C ILE A 86 -5.35 10.59 -5.81
N ILE A 87 -4.07 10.25 -5.98
CA ILE A 87 -3.61 8.98 -6.56
C ILE A 87 -2.79 8.24 -5.52
N GLY A 88 -3.29 7.09 -5.05
CA GLY A 88 -2.55 6.21 -4.16
C GLY A 88 -1.61 5.29 -4.93
N VAL A 89 -0.33 5.28 -4.55
CA VAL A 89 0.70 4.43 -5.17
C VAL A 89 1.29 3.51 -4.11
N VAL A 90 1.14 2.20 -4.29
CA VAL A 90 1.76 1.16 -3.46
C VAL A 90 3.01 0.66 -4.18
N ASP A 91 4.17 1.16 -3.79
CA ASP A 91 5.48 0.85 -4.38
C ASP A 91 6.55 0.82 -3.27
N SER A 92 7.81 0.66 -3.67
CA SER A 92 9.03 0.79 -2.87
C SER A 92 9.25 2.19 -2.27
N GLY A 93 8.46 3.18 -2.69
CA GLY A 93 8.52 4.56 -2.24
C GLY A 93 8.97 5.52 -3.34
N LEU A 94 9.19 6.78 -2.96
CA LEU A 94 9.67 7.83 -3.85
C LEU A 94 10.84 8.58 -3.22
N ARG A 95 11.56 9.39 -4.00
CA ARG A 95 12.59 10.31 -3.49
C ARG A 95 11.94 11.67 -3.25
N PRO A 96 11.58 12.06 -2.01
CA PRO A 96 10.70 13.20 -1.79
C PRO A 96 11.28 14.54 -2.21
N ARG A 97 12.61 14.66 -2.22
CA ARG A 97 13.34 15.88 -2.62
C ARG A 97 13.74 15.91 -4.10
N HIS A 98 13.21 15.01 -4.92
CA HIS A 98 13.48 15.05 -6.35
C HIS A 98 12.70 16.23 -6.97
N PRO A 99 13.28 17.08 -7.84
CA PRO A 99 12.60 18.27 -8.40
C PRO A 99 11.27 17.98 -9.12
N ALA A 100 11.07 16.76 -9.59
CA ALA A 100 9.80 16.32 -10.19
C ALA A 100 8.63 16.20 -9.19
N PHE A 101 8.88 16.30 -7.88
CA PHE A 101 7.87 16.31 -6.81
C PHE A 101 7.80 17.66 -6.09
N ASP A 102 8.36 18.72 -6.69
CA ASP A 102 8.19 20.08 -6.20
C ASP A 102 6.69 20.46 -6.24
N ASP A 103 6.18 20.90 -5.10
CA ASP A 103 4.79 21.25 -4.86
C ASP A 103 4.56 22.77 -4.93
N GLU A 104 5.53 23.56 -5.40
CA GLU A 104 5.36 25.01 -5.57
C GLU A 104 4.10 25.33 -6.40
N GLY A 105 3.14 26.03 -5.78
CA GLY A 105 1.88 26.40 -6.40
C GLY A 105 0.78 25.32 -6.35
N ILE A 106 1.04 24.15 -5.75
CA ILE A 106 0.04 23.10 -5.52
C ILE A 106 -0.60 23.30 -4.14
N PRO A 107 -1.94 23.45 -4.05
CA PRO A 107 -2.62 23.54 -2.76
C PRO A 107 -2.68 22.16 -2.08
N PRO A 108 -2.71 22.12 -0.73
CA PRO A 108 -2.82 20.86 -0.01
C PRO A 108 -4.14 20.13 -0.33
N PRO A 109 -4.19 18.80 -0.19
CA PRO A 109 -5.39 18.01 -0.43
C PRO A 109 -6.59 18.49 0.42
N ASP A 110 -7.78 18.50 -0.19
CA ASP A 110 -9.04 18.79 0.53
C ASP A 110 -9.24 17.80 1.68
N GLY A 111 -9.31 18.30 2.91
CA GLY A 111 -9.49 17.51 4.13
C GLY A 111 -10.81 16.72 4.19
N ASN A 112 -11.80 17.07 3.36
CA ASN A 112 -13.01 16.25 3.21
C ASN A 112 -12.76 15.00 2.35
N LYS A 113 -11.78 15.05 1.44
CA LYS A 113 -11.41 13.94 0.54
C LYS A 113 -10.25 13.11 1.07
N TRP A 114 -9.30 13.73 1.77
CA TRP A 114 -8.10 13.09 2.31
C TRP A 114 -8.02 13.26 3.80
N LYS A 115 -7.86 12.14 4.52
CA LYS A 115 -7.66 12.11 5.97
C LYS A 115 -6.37 11.41 6.38
N GLY A 116 -5.49 11.14 5.41
CA GLY A 116 -4.21 10.53 5.70
C GLY A 116 -3.23 11.55 6.27
N GLU A 117 -2.18 11.04 6.88
CA GLU A 117 -1.12 11.85 7.47
C GLU A 117 0.25 11.44 6.92
N CYS A 118 1.17 12.39 6.90
CA CYS A 118 2.57 12.09 6.67
C CYS A 118 3.19 11.52 7.94
N TYR A 119 3.53 10.23 7.91
CA TYR A 119 4.17 9.57 9.06
C TYR A 119 5.55 10.15 9.42
N TRP A 120 6.33 10.62 8.44
CA TRP A 120 7.72 11.08 8.66
C TRP A 120 7.87 12.57 9.00
N GLY A 121 6.79 13.35 8.92
CA GLY A 121 6.78 14.80 9.12
C GLY A 121 7.55 15.62 8.07
N PRO A 122 7.49 16.97 8.16
CA PRO A 122 8.31 17.86 7.34
C PRO A 122 9.81 17.73 7.68
N PRO A 123 10.73 17.93 6.71
CA PRO A 123 10.52 18.32 5.30
C PRO A 123 10.48 17.11 4.36
N ILE A 124 10.19 15.91 4.86
CA ILE A 124 10.18 14.67 4.05
C ILE A 124 8.87 14.59 3.25
N CYS A 125 7.77 15.10 3.81
CA CYS A 125 6.53 15.27 3.07
C CYS A 125 6.34 16.71 2.62
N ASN A 126 5.87 16.84 1.38
CA ASN A 126 5.38 18.06 0.76
C ASN A 126 3.89 18.27 1.09
N ASN A 127 3.33 19.42 0.67
CA ASN A 127 1.90 19.72 0.75
C ASN A 127 1.13 19.11 -0.42
#